data_AF-A0A763SVF6-F1
#
_entry.id   AF-A0A763SVF6-F1
#
_cell.length_a   1.000
_cell.length_b   1.000
_cell.length_c   1.000
_cell.angle_alpha   90.00
_cell.angle_beta   90.00
_cell.angle_gamma   90.00
#
_symmetry.space_group_name_H-M   'P 1'
#
loop_
_entity.id
_entity.type
_entity.pdbx_description
1 polymer ?
#
loop_
_entity_poly.entity_id
_entity_poly.type
_entity_poly.pdbx_seq_one_letter_code
_entity_poly.pdbx_strand_id
1 'polypeptide(L)'
;SPPAHLSDWGKVAWGRLTVLLDGMGILTVADSLALERLCDIYADILQLRLTIADEGRTYIVQTEGGFLIKANPAVAMLADADRRFKSYLVEFGLTPAARTKVKVDGGEEKEDPLNQFFG
;
A
#
# COMPACT_ATOMS: atom_id res chain seq x y z
N SER A 1 -14.81 10.01 -2.98
CA SER A 1 -15.40 8.66 -3.12
C SER A 1 -14.47 7.76 -3.90
N PRO A 2 -14.45 6.44 -3.67
CA PRO A 2 -13.61 5.53 -4.44
C PRO A 2 -14.03 5.50 -5.92
N PRO A 3 -13.08 5.33 -6.86
CA PRO A 3 -13.39 5.07 -8.26
C PRO A 3 -14.29 3.83 -8.44
N ALA A 4 -15.21 3.90 -9.39
CA ALA A 4 -16.25 2.88 -9.57
C ALA A 4 -15.68 1.50 -9.95
N HIS A 5 -14.57 1.49 -10.69
CA HIS A 5 -13.91 0.30 -11.21
C HIS A 5 -13.04 -0.44 -10.19
N LEU A 6 -12.81 0.13 -9.00
CA LEU A 6 -12.15 -0.60 -7.93
C LEU A 6 -12.98 -1.84 -7.54
N SER A 7 -12.28 -2.95 -7.28
CA SER A 7 -12.89 -4.13 -6.65
C SER A 7 -13.48 -3.78 -5.28
N ASP A 8 -14.37 -4.61 -4.74
CA ASP A 8 -14.95 -4.38 -3.40
C ASP A 8 -13.86 -4.31 -2.32
N TRP A 9 -12.82 -5.12 -2.45
CA TRP A 9 -11.64 -5.10 -1.59
C TRP A 9 -10.87 -3.78 -1.72
N GLY A 10 -10.71 -3.29 -2.95
CA GLY A 10 -10.10 -1.98 -3.24
C GLY A 10 -10.91 -0.82 -2.67
N LYS A 11 -12.24 -0.86 -2.76
CA LYS A 11 -13.14 0.16 -2.18
C LYS A 11 -13.07 0.20 -0.66
N VAL A 12 -12.99 -0.98 -0.01
CA VAL A 12 -12.76 -1.07 1.44
C VAL A 12 -11.39 -0.51 1.81
N ALA A 13 -10.34 -0.83 1.03
CA ALA A 13 -9.00 -0.29 1.22
C ALA A 13 -8.98 1.23 1.10
N TRP A 14 -9.67 1.76 0.08
CA TRP A 14 -9.81 3.19 -0.16
C TRP A 14 -10.37 3.90 1.06
N GLY A 15 -11.52 3.43 1.58
CA GLY A 15 -12.14 4.05 2.75
C GLY A 15 -11.20 4.10 3.97
N ARG A 16 -10.41 3.04 4.19
CA ARG A 16 -9.44 2.99 5.30
C ARG A 16 -8.25 3.93 5.06
N LEU A 17 -7.68 3.89 3.86
CA LEU A 17 -6.49 4.66 3.52
C LEU A 17 -6.79 6.15 3.43
N THR A 18 -7.94 6.56 2.88
CA THR A 18 -8.31 7.99 2.88
C THR A 18 -8.45 8.55 4.28
N VAL A 19 -9.09 7.82 5.21
CA VAL A 19 -9.24 8.29 6.60
C VAL A 19 -7.88 8.42 7.29
N LEU A 20 -6.98 7.46 7.04
CA LEU A 20 -5.62 7.49 7.61
C LEU A 20 -4.80 8.66 7.06
N LEU A 21 -4.79 8.85 5.74
CA LEU A 21 -4.01 9.86 5.05
C LEU A 21 -4.54 11.28 5.28
N ASP A 22 -5.86 11.43 5.37
CA ASP A 22 -6.53 12.69 5.74
C ASP A 22 -6.17 13.10 7.17
N GLY A 23 -6.21 12.15 8.13
CA GLY A 23 -5.76 12.38 9.50
C GLY A 23 -4.27 12.71 9.64
N MET A 24 -3.47 12.46 8.60
CA MET A 24 -2.06 12.84 8.53
C MET A 24 -1.83 14.21 7.85
N GLY A 25 -2.85 14.82 7.22
CA GLY A 25 -2.72 16.12 6.55
C GLY A 25 -1.88 16.08 5.26
N ILE A 26 -1.81 14.92 4.60
CA ILE A 26 -0.93 14.71 3.43
C ILE A 26 -1.70 14.44 2.14
N LEU A 27 -3.02 14.31 2.19
CA LEU A 27 -3.82 13.95 1.03
C LEU A 27 -4.17 15.21 0.23
N THR A 28 -3.69 15.30 -1.01
CA THR A 28 -4.15 16.31 -1.97
C THR A 28 -4.97 15.65 -3.08
N VAL A 29 -5.74 16.45 -3.83
CA VAL A 29 -6.50 15.94 -4.99
C VAL A 29 -5.58 15.30 -6.03
N ALA A 30 -4.33 15.77 -6.14
CA ALA A 30 -3.34 15.25 -7.07
C ALA A 30 -2.93 13.79 -6.79
N ASP A 31 -3.12 13.32 -5.56
CA ASP A 31 -2.68 11.99 -5.13
C ASP A 31 -3.71 10.88 -5.42
N SER A 32 -4.88 11.24 -5.95
CA SER A 32 -6.00 10.33 -6.14
C SER A 32 -5.65 9.09 -6.99
N LEU A 33 -4.82 9.27 -8.03
CA LEU A 33 -4.37 8.18 -8.91
C LEU A 33 -3.38 7.24 -8.20
N ALA A 34 -2.47 7.80 -7.41
CA ALA A 34 -1.52 7.01 -6.63
C ALA A 34 -2.24 6.23 -5.51
N LEU A 35 -3.23 6.84 -4.89
CA LEU A 35 -4.08 6.19 -3.87
C LEU A 35 -4.91 5.06 -4.49
N GLU A 36 -5.49 5.28 -5.67
CA GLU A 36 -6.22 4.25 -6.41
C GLU A 36 -5.33 3.01 -6.62
N ARG A 37 -4.10 3.23 -7.12
CA ARG A 37 -3.17 2.12 -7.36
C ARG A 37 -2.72 1.43 -6.07
N LEU A 38 -2.52 2.17 -4.98
CA LEU A 38 -2.23 1.60 -3.66
C LEU A 38 -3.38 0.69 -3.19
N CYS A 39 -4.63 1.10 -3.40
CA CYS A 39 -5.82 0.30 -3.04
C CYS A 39 -5.92 -0.98 -3.87
N ASP A 40 -5.70 -0.90 -5.19
CA ASP A 40 -5.68 -2.08 -6.08
C ASP A 40 -4.62 -3.09 -5.64
N ILE A 41 -3.40 -2.63 -5.38
CA ILE A 41 -2.31 -3.52 -4.98
C ILE A 41 -2.62 -4.20 -3.64
N TYR A 42 -3.23 -3.48 -2.69
CA TYR A 42 -3.64 -4.08 -1.43
C TYR A 42 -4.71 -5.16 -1.63
N ALA A 43 -5.67 -4.93 -2.53
CA ALA A 43 -6.66 -5.96 -2.89
C ALA A 43 -5.99 -7.19 -3.52
N ASP A 44 -5.04 -7.00 -4.44
CA ASP A 44 -4.27 -8.09 -5.06
C ASP A 44 -3.54 -8.92 -3.99
N ILE A 45 -2.88 -8.28 -3.03
CA ILE A 45 -2.17 -8.96 -1.93
C ILE A 45 -3.14 -9.85 -1.14
N LEU A 46 -4.33 -9.35 -0.80
CA LEU A 46 -5.30 -10.11 -0.02
C LEU A 46 -5.83 -11.31 -0.81
N GLN A 47 -6.12 -11.14 -2.09
CA GLN A 47 -6.57 -12.23 -2.96
C GLN A 47 -5.48 -13.29 -3.15
N LEU A 48 -4.24 -12.88 -3.45
CA LEU A 48 -3.10 -13.79 -3.61
C LEU A 48 -2.79 -14.56 -2.31
N ARG A 49 -2.95 -13.93 -1.15
CA ARG A 49 -2.82 -14.62 0.15
C ARG A 49 -3.88 -15.69 0.35
N LEU A 50 -5.12 -15.44 -0.07
CA LEU A 50 -6.19 -16.44 -0.03
C LEU A 50 -5.89 -17.59 -0.99
N THR A 51 -5.48 -17.30 -2.22
CA THR A 51 -5.05 -18.32 -3.20
C THR A 51 -3.95 -19.21 -2.65
N ILE A 52 -2.89 -18.62 -2.07
CA ILE A 52 -1.78 -19.40 -1.50
C ILE A 52 -2.21 -20.20 -0.26
N ALA A 53 -3.17 -19.69 0.52
CA ALA A 53 -3.70 -20.41 1.67
C ALA A 53 -4.51 -21.64 1.26
N ASP A 54 -5.24 -21.56 0.14
CA ASP A 54 -6.06 -22.64 -0.40
C ASP A 54 -5.21 -23.66 -1.18
N GLU A 55 -4.40 -23.18 -2.13
CA GLU A 55 -3.67 -24.03 -3.07
C GLU A 55 -2.27 -24.45 -2.58
N GLY A 56 -1.78 -23.80 -1.52
CA GLY A 56 -0.42 -24.00 -1.02
C GLY A 56 0.65 -23.25 -1.82
N ARG A 57 1.86 -23.21 -1.25
CA ARG A 57 3.01 -22.49 -1.81
C ARG A 57 3.71 -23.25 -2.93
N THR A 58 3.51 -24.56 -2.98
CA THR A 58 4.09 -25.48 -3.96
C THR A 58 3.07 -26.54 -4.31
N TYR A 59 3.21 -27.16 -5.48
CA TYR A 59 2.40 -28.29 -5.91
C TYR A 59 3.28 -29.36 -6.55
N ILE A 60 2.81 -30.61 -6.53
CA ILE A 60 3.52 -31.75 -7.11
C ILE A 60 2.94 -32.03 -8.49
N VAL A 61 3.81 -32.19 -9.49
CA VAL A 61 3.44 -32.68 -10.82
C VAL A 61 4.11 -34.02 -11.08
N GLN A 62 3.38 -34.93 -11.71
CA GLN A 62 3.96 -36.17 -12.23
C GLN A 62 4.53 -35.92 -13.62
N THR A 63 5.76 -36.36 -13.84
CA THR A 63 6.46 -36.33 -15.12
C THR A 63 6.92 -37.75 -15.49
N GLU A 64 7.41 -37.95 -16.71
CA GLU A 64 7.98 -39.24 -17.12
C GLU A 64 9.15 -39.68 -16.23
N GLY A 65 9.91 -38.73 -15.66
CA GLY A 65 11.04 -38.99 -14.76
C GLY A 65 10.66 -39.08 -13.27
N GLY A 66 9.37 -39.07 -12.93
CA GLY A 66 8.87 -39.09 -11.55
C GLY A 66 8.19 -37.79 -11.11
N PHE A 67 8.05 -37.62 -9.80
CA PHE A 67 7.38 -36.46 -9.20
C PHE A 67 8.32 -35.26 -9.07
N LEU A 68 7.86 -34.09 -9.50
CA LEU A 68 8.56 -32.81 -9.35
C LEU A 68 7.73 -31.86 -8.50
N ILE A 69 8.37 -31.17 -7.55
CA ILE A 69 7.76 -30.08 -6.80
C ILE A 69 7.98 -28.78 -7.57
N LYS A 70 6.89 -28.07 -7.88
CA LYS A 70 6.90 -26.74 -8.52
C LYS A 70 6.39 -25.67 -7.57
N ALA A 71 6.90 -24.45 -7.70
CA ALA A 71 6.40 -23.30 -6.98
C ALA A 71 5.03 -22.86 -7.54
N ASN A 72 4.11 -22.48 -6.64
CA ASN A 72 2.86 -21.84 -7.06
C ASN A 72 3.17 -20.42 -7.59
N PRO A 73 2.76 -20.06 -8.84
CA PRO A 73 2.95 -18.72 -9.39
C PRO A 73 2.43 -17.58 -8.51
N ALA A 74 1.36 -17.82 -7.75
CA ALA A 74 0.78 -16.84 -6.82
C ALA A 74 1.80 -16.35 -5.78
N VAL A 75 2.77 -17.18 -5.41
CA VAL A 75 3.85 -16.80 -4.48
C VAL A 75 4.74 -15.71 -5.06
N ALA A 76 5.12 -15.83 -6.33
CA ALA A 76 5.95 -14.83 -7.01
C ALA A 76 5.16 -13.54 -7.27
N MET A 77 3.89 -13.66 -7.65
CA MET A 77 2.98 -12.52 -7.83
C MET A 77 2.77 -11.75 -6.53
N LEU A 78 2.61 -12.45 -5.40
CA LEU A 78 2.47 -11.82 -4.08
C LEU A 78 3.73 -11.05 -3.71
N ALA A 79 4.91 -11.66 -3.89
CA ALA A 79 6.19 -10.99 -3.61
C ALA A 79 6.38 -9.73 -4.46
N ASP A 80 5.90 -9.72 -5.70
CA ASP A 80 5.90 -8.53 -6.54
C ASP A 80 4.91 -7.46 -6.07
N ALA A 81 3.68 -7.86 -5.76
CA ALA A 81 2.66 -6.95 -5.24
C ALA A 81 3.12 -6.28 -3.93
N ASP A 82 3.70 -7.04 -2.99
CA ASP A 82 4.26 -6.49 -1.74
C ASP A 82 5.38 -5.47 -1.99
N ARG A 83 6.24 -5.70 -2.99
CA ARG A 83 7.31 -4.75 -3.36
C ARG A 83 6.73 -3.45 -3.87
N ARG A 84 5.76 -3.52 -4.80
CA ARG A 84 5.08 -2.32 -5.33
C ARG A 84 4.29 -1.61 -4.24
N PHE A 85 3.60 -2.35 -3.37
CA PHE A 85 2.87 -1.80 -2.24
C PHE A 85 3.78 -0.99 -1.33
N LYS A 86 4.92 -1.57 -0.94
CA LYS A 86 5.94 -0.88 -0.13
C LYS A 86 6.41 0.42 -0.78
N SER A 87 6.63 0.45 -2.10
CA SER A 87 7.02 1.67 -2.80
C SER A 87 5.96 2.77 -2.62
N TYR A 88 4.68 2.48 -2.86
CA TYR A 88 3.62 3.46 -2.62
C TYR A 88 3.50 3.86 -1.14
N LEU A 89 3.65 2.93 -0.20
CA LEU A 89 3.66 3.27 1.23
C LEU A 89 4.79 4.25 1.60
N VAL A 90 5.93 4.19 0.91
CA VAL A 90 7.02 5.16 1.10
C VAL A 90 6.63 6.52 0.55
N GLU A 91 6.09 6.60 -0.66
CA GLU A 91 5.63 7.87 -1.27
C GLU A 91 4.57 8.58 -0.40
N PHE A 92 3.65 7.82 0.18
CA PHE A 92 2.62 8.33 1.09
C PHE A 92 3.10 8.53 2.53
N GLY A 93 4.38 8.32 2.86
CA GLY A 93 4.88 8.49 4.23
C GLY A 93 4.29 7.49 5.25
N LEU A 94 3.68 6.40 4.79
CA LEU A 94 3.04 5.39 5.63
C LEU A 94 4.04 4.43 6.29
N THR A 95 5.32 4.50 5.93
CA THR A 95 6.40 3.77 6.61
C THR A 95 7.09 4.65 7.67
N PRO A 96 7.50 4.11 8.83
CA PRO A 96 8.17 4.89 9.88
C PRO A 96 9.39 5.67 9.37
N ALA A 97 10.18 5.08 8.46
CA ALA A 97 11.38 5.71 7.90
C ALA A 97 11.08 6.81 6.87
N ALA A 98 9.89 6.82 6.25
CA ALA A 98 9.49 7.83 5.26
C ALA A 98 8.78 9.04 5.90
N ARG A 99 8.21 8.89 7.11
CA ARG A 99 7.47 9.97 7.80
C ARG A 99 8.27 11.25 7.99
N THR A 100 9.59 11.15 8.16
CA THR A 100 10.46 12.33 8.34
C THR A 100 10.65 13.15 7.07
N LYS A 101 10.27 12.62 5.90
CA LYS A 101 10.46 13.26 4.59
C LYS A 101 9.19 13.90 4.03
N VAL A 102 8.02 13.57 4.57
CA VAL A 102 6.74 14.11 4.10
C VAL A 102 6.42 15.38 4.89
N LYS A 103 6.30 16.51 4.19
CA LYS A 103 5.80 17.76 4.80
C LYS A 103 4.29 17.61 5.01
N VAL A 104 3.85 17.81 6.25
CA VAL A 104 2.43 17.84 6.61
C VAL A 104 1.95 19.27 6.43
N ASP A 105 0.96 19.48 5.56
CA ASP A 105 0.25 20.77 5.50
C ASP A 105 -0.70 20.83 6.70
N GLY A 106 -0.51 21.81 7.58
CA GLY A 106 -1.42 22.04 8.71
C GLY A 106 -0.79 22.07 10.11
N GLY A 107 0.53 21.95 10.23
CA GLY A 107 1.19 22.46 11.43
C GLY A 107 1.20 23.98 11.37
N GLU A 108 0.39 24.65 12.19
CA GLU A 108 0.63 26.07 12.48
C GLU A 108 2.13 26.23 12.78
N GLU A 109 2.84 26.98 11.93
CA GLU A 109 4.11 27.56 12.35
C GLU A 109 3.76 28.42 13.56
N LYS A 110 3.92 27.86 14.77
CA LYS A 110 3.97 28.69 15.96
C LYS A 110 5.12 29.64 15.71
N GLU A 111 4.81 30.90 15.44
CA GLU A 111 5.78 31.98 15.49
C GLU A 111 6.60 31.76 16.76
N ASP A 112 7.91 31.64 16.60
CA ASP A 112 8.81 31.48 17.73
C ASP A 112 8.58 32.67 18.66
N PRO A 113 8.13 32.47 19.92
CA PRO A 113 7.93 33.56 20.87
C PRO A 113 9.19 34.41 21.07
N LEU A 114 10.36 33.89 20.70
CA LEU A 114 11.65 34.60 20.75
C LEU A 114 11.81 35.65 19.64
N ASN A 115 11.04 35.61 18.54
CA ASN A 115 11.10 36.65 17.50
C ASN A 115 10.68 38.04 18.00
N GLN A 116 9.92 38.11 19.10
CA GLN A 116 9.58 39.40 19.74
C GLN A 116 10.71 40.00 20.57
N PHE A 117 11.77 39.25 20.88
CA PHE A 117 12.87 39.70 21.75
C PHE A 117 14.13 40.12 20.99
N PHE A 118 14.21 39.85 19.69
CA PHE A 118 15.40 40.13 18.86
C PHE A 118 15.12 41.06 17.66
N GLY A 119 13.95 41.70 17.63
CA GLY A 119 13.59 42.73 16.64
C GLY A 119 13.99 44.15 17.04
#